data_AF-A0A519QBS8-F1
#
_entry.id   AF-A0A519QBS8-F1
#
_cell.length_a   1.000
_cell.length_b   1.000
_cell.length_c   1.000
_cell.angle_alpha   90.00
_cell.angle_beta   90.00
_cell.angle_gamma   90.00
#
_symmetry.space_group_name_H-M   'P 1'
#
loop_
_entity.id
_entity.type
_entity.pdbx_description
1 polymer ?
#
loop_
_entity_poly.entity_id
_entity_poly.type
_entity_poly.pdbx_seq_one_letter_code
_entity_poly.pdbx_strand_id
1 'polypeptide(L)'
;MMKRKEFMLGAVAGLAFAAAATAGGVIDWPSAQAEPVAGVSGRLVPSAGAAGLAFAPPQGAPLSFADIFQQVAPAVVQIDVKTRIPTPQQGFIQIPGLGAVPVQPPGGQGEGEDGEGATGLGAGSGFFISADGYIVTNNHVVADAIEISVKLADGREMTARVIGRDESTDLAVIKVDGSDFPFVSFEETAQPRVGDWVIAVGNPFGLGGTATAGIVSAQGR
;
A
#
# COMPACT_ATOMS: atom_id res chain seq x y z
N MET A 1 1.97 -34.25 -16.19
CA MET A 1 1.72 -33.93 -17.63
C MET A 1 0.30 -34.33 -18.00
N MET A 2 -0.64 -33.37 -18.01
CA MET A 2 -2.01 -33.54 -18.53
C MET A 2 -2.31 -32.43 -19.54
N LYS A 3 -3.18 -32.74 -20.52
CA LYS A 3 -3.20 -32.20 -21.89
C LYS A 3 -4.13 -30.98 -22.06
N ARG A 4 -3.53 -29.84 -22.43
CA ARG A 4 -3.91 -28.73 -23.36
C ARG A 4 -5.32 -28.60 -24.01
N LYS A 5 -6.47 -28.93 -23.38
CA LYS A 5 -7.79 -28.70 -24.05
C LYS A 5 -8.91 -27.97 -23.28
N GLU A 6 -8.66 -27.37 -22.12
CA GLU A 6 -9.75 -26.78 -21.33
C GLU A 6 -9.73 -25.24 -21.18
N PHE A 7 -8.89 -24.52 -21.92
CA PHE A 7 -8.76 -23.06 -21.72
C PHE A 7 -9.63 -22.18 -22.65
N MET A 8 -10.56 -22.74 -23.41
CA MET A 8 -11.39 -21.99 -24.38
C MET A 8 -12.89 -22.28 -24.23
N LEU A 9 -13.41 -22.38 -23.00
CA LEU A 9 -14.85 -22.43 -22.77
C LEU A 9 -15.32 -21.69 -21.50
N GLY A 10 -14.46 -20.90 -20.87
CA GLY A 10 -14.83 -19.99 -19.78
C GLY A 10 -15.20 -18.58 -20.25
N ALA A 11 -14.87 -18.22 -21.49
CA ALA A 11 -14.97 -16.84 -22.00
C ALA A 11 -16.32 -16.49 -22.65
N VAL A 12 -17.29 -17.41 -22.73
CA VAL A 12 -18.61 -17.16 -23.34
C VAL A 12 -19.76 -17.20 -22.32
N ALA A 13 -19.55 -17.73 -21.11
CA ALA A 13 -20.58 -17.79 -20.08
C ALA A 13 -20.72 -16.51 -19.23
N GLY A 14 -19.77 -15.58 -19.30
CA GLY A 14 -19.80 -14.32 -18.52
C GLY A 14 -20.50 -13.15 -19.22
N LEU A 15 -20.76 -13.24 -20.53
CA LEU A 15 -21.25 -12.14 -21.37
C LEU A 15 -22.74 -12.22 -21.72
N ALA A 16 -23.51 -13.05 -21.02
CA ALA A 16 -24.97 -13.13 -21.15
C ALA A 16 -25.73 -12.85 -19.84
N PHE A 17 -25.06 -12.25 -18.83
CA PHE A 17 -25.67 -11.77 -17.59
C PHE A 17 -25.78 -10.24 -17.54
N ALA A 18 -25.86 -9.58 -18.71
CA ALA A 18 -25.95 -8.12 -18.81
C ALA A 18 -27.22 -7.60 -19.51
N ALA A 19 -28.18 -8.44 -19.91
CA ALA A 19 -29.36 -7.93 -20.61
C ALA A 19 -30.60 -8.82 -20.42
N ALA A 20 -31.28 -8.69 -19.27
CA ALA A 20 -32.72 -8.93 -19.12
C ALA A 20 -33.15 -8.77 -17.65
N ALA A 21 -33.12 -7.53 -17.14
CA ALA A 21 -33.84 -7.17 -15.91
C ALA A 21 -34.79 -5.98 -16.15
N THR A 22 -35.27 -5.82 -17.39
CA THR A 22 -36.27 -4.80 -17.77
C THR A 22 -37.28 -5.38 -18.77
N ALA A 23 -37.96 -6.46 -18.40
CA ALA A 23 -39.28 -6.81 -18.93
C ALA A 23 -39.83 -7.96 -18.07
N GLY A 24 -41.00 -7.77 -17.47
CA GLY A 24 -41.67 -8.76 -16.63
C GLY A 24 -42.09 -10.01 -17.40
N GLY A 25 -41.18 -10.96 -17.58
CA GLY A 25 -41.46 -12.30 -18.08
C GLY A 25 -41.62 -13.28 -16.93
N VAL A 26 -42.82 -13.80 -16.72
CA VAL A 26 -43.08 -14.92 -15.82
C VAL A 26 -42.59 -16.19 -16.52
N ILE A 27 -41.62 -16.89 -15.93
CA ILE A 27 -41.20 -18.23 -16.36
C ILE A 27 -42.26 -19.20 -15.84
N ASP A 28 -43.07 -19.76 -16.74
CA ASP A 28 -44.07 -20.77 -16.41
C ASP A 28 -43.43 -22.16 -16.39
N TRP A 29 -43.41 -22.80 -15.21
CA TRP A 29 -42.91 -24.16 -15.02
C TRP A 29 -44.10 -25.11 -15.05
N PRO A 30 -44.14 -26.13 -15.93
CA PRO A 30 -45.33 -26.92 -16.14
C PRO A 30 -45.49 -27.97 -15.04
N SER A 31 -45.91 -27.55 -13.83
CA SER A 31 -46.59 -28.38 -12.83
C SER A 31 -47.12 -27.64 -11.59
N ALA A 32 -47.00 -26.32 -11.48
CA ALA A 32 -47.53 -25.59 -10.32
C ALA A 32 -48.88 -24.92 -10.67
N GLN A 33 -50.00 -25.58 -10.34
CA GLN A 33 -51.31 -24.92 -10.38
C GLN A 33 -51.43 -23.96 -9.18
N ALA A 34 -51.44 -22.66 -9.45
CA ALA A 34 -51.87 -21.63 -8.51
C ALA A 34 -53.09 -20.89 -9.09
N GLU A 35 -54.17 -20.87 -8.32
CA GLU A 35 -55.43 -20.16 -8.62
C GLU A 35 -55.21 -18.68 -9.00
N PRO A 36 -56.08 -18.08 -9.84
CA PRO A 36 -55.87 -16.74 -10.36
C PRO A 36 -56.09 -15.70 -9.25
N VAL A 37 -55.01 -15.07 -8.79
CA VAL A 37 -55.10 -13.89 -7.93
C VAL A 37 -55.51 -12.70 -8.80
N ALA A 38 -56.63 -12.09 -8.44
CA ALA A 38 -57.27 -10.97 -9.13
C ALA A 38 -56.28 -9.85 -9.51
N GLY A 39 -56.48 -9.31 -10.71
CA GLY A 39 -55.61 -8.33 -11.34
C GLY A 39 -55.31 -7.11 -10.46
N VAL A 40 -54.05 -7.02 -10.05
CA VAL A 40 -53.43 -5.75 -9.67
C VAL A 40 -52.59 -5.34 -10.86
N SER A 41 -53.11 -4.43 -11.69
CA SER A 41 -52.28 -3.64 -12.60
C SER A 41 -51.37 -2.78 -11.75
N GLY A 42 -50.22 -3.34 -11.37
CA GLY A 42 -49.18 -2.70 -10.58
C GLY A 42 -48.54 -1.57 -11.37
N ARG A 43 -49.21 -0.41 -11.42
CA ARG A 43 -48.55 0.85 -11.72
C ARG A 43 -47.62 1.12 -10.54
N LEU A 44 -46.32 0.95 -10.77
CA LEU A 44 -45.29 1.36 -9.82
C LEU A 44 -45.52 2.84 -9.52
N VAL A 45 -46.08 3.14 -8.35
CA VAL A 45 -46.10 4.49 -7.82
C VAL A 45 -44.66 4.73 -7.36
N PRO A 46 -43.90 5.66 -7.96
CA PRO A 46 -42.61 6.02 -7.41
C PRO A 46 -42.88 6.47 -5.98
N SER A 47 -42.24 5.81 -5.02
CA SER A 47 -42.26 6.24 -3.63
C SER A 47 -41.69 7.66 -3.59
N ALA A 48 -42.58 8.65 -3.52
CA ALA A 48 -42.25 10.02 -3.21
C ALA A 48 -41.85 10.05 -1.73
N GLY A 49 -40.64 9.57 -1.44
CA GLY A 49 -40.16 9.35 -0.08
C GLY A 49 -38.75 8.78 0.00
N ALA A 50 -38.23 8.20 -1.08
CA ALA A 50 -36.81 7.88 -1.20
C ALA A 50 -36.09 8.93 -2.07
N ALA A 51 -36.23 10.21 -1.72
CA ALA A 51 -35.11 11.11 -1.95
C ALA A 51 -33.99 10.54 -1.07
N GLY A 52 -33.06 9.79 -1.69
CA GLY A 52 -31.96 9.16 -0.98
C GLY A 52 -31.35 10.19 -0.05
N LEU A 53 -31.29 9.87 1.25
CA LEU A 53 -30.63 10.74 2.22
C LEU A 53 -29.24 11.00 1.66
N ALA A 54 -29.03 12.21 1.13
CA ALA A 54 -27.71 12.62 0.69
C ALA A 54 -26.83 12.50 1.93
N PHE A 55 -25.84 11.61 1.88
CA PHE A 55 -24.85 11.50 2.95
C PHE A 55 -24.14 12.85 3.02
N ALA A 56 -24.53 13.66 3.98
CA ALA A 56 -23.84 14.89 4.32
C ALA A 56 -22.91 14.54 5.48
N PRO A 57 -21.58 14.64 5.32
CA PRO A 57 -20.69 14.48 6.45
C PRO A 57 -21.03 15.49 7.55
N PRO A 58 -20.79 15.15 8.83
CA PRO A 58 -21.01 16.07 9.93
C PRO A 58 -20.26 17.38 9.70
N GLN A 59 -20.83 18.49 10.18
CA GLN A 59 -20.27 19.82 9.97
C GLN A 59 -18.78 19.87 10.39
N GLY A 60 -17.90 20.24 9.46
CA GLY A 60 -16.45 20.32 9.67
C GLY A 60 -15.65 19.10 9.20
N ALA A 61 -16.28 17.99 8.82
CA ALA A 61 -15.57 16.88 8.18
C ALA A 61 -15.38 17.16 6.67
N PRO A 62 -14.21 16.86 6.10
CA PRO A 62 -13.98 17.05 4.67
C PRO A 62 -14.91 16.13 3.86
N LEU A 63 -15.48 16.66 2.78
CA LEU A 63 -16.27 15.85 1.83
C LEU A 63 -15.41 14.78 1.15
N SER A 64 -14.12 15.08 0.97
CA SER A 64 -13.13 14.20 0.36
C SER A 64 -11.71 14.61 0.79
N PHE A 65 -10.79 13.65 0.80
CA PHE A 65 -9.35 13.90 0.93
C PHE A 65 -8.63 13.95 -0.43
N ALA A 66 -9.36 13.90 -1.55
CA ALA A 66 -8.77 13.83 -2.89
C ALA A 66 -7.90 15.05 -3.20
N ASP A 67 -8.35 16.27 -2.87
CA ASP A 67 -7.62 17.49 -3.20
C ASP A 67 -6.29 17.57 -2.45
N ILE A 68 -6.32 17.29 -1.13
CA ILE A 68 -5.10 17.27 -0.33
C ILE A 68 -4.16 16.14 -0.78
N PHE A 69 -4.69 14.96 -1.12
CA PHE A 69 -3.90 13.86 -1.66
C PHE A 69 -3.22 14.25 -2.99
N GLN A 70 -3.96 14.83 -3.94
CA GLN A 70 -3.41 15.28 -5.22
C GLN A 70 -2.31 16.35 -5.04
N GLN A 71 -2.44 17.18 -4.02
CA GLN A 71 -1.43 18.21 -3.71
C GLN A 71 -0.15 17.61 -3.12
N VAL A 72 -0.25 16.63 -2.21
CA VAL A 72 0.92 16.11 -1.46
C VAL A 72 1.57 14.88 -2.11
N ALA A 73 0.81 14.05 -2.81
CA ALA A 73 1.29 12.80 -3.38
C ALA A 73 2.54 12.95 -4.28
N PRO A 74 2.69 14.00 -5.10
CA PRO A 74 3.90 14.18 -5.91
C PRO A 74 5.19 14.31 -5.09
N ALA A 75 5.10 14.80 -3.85
CA ALA A 75 6.25 14.95 -2.95
C ALA A 75 6.62 13.67 -2.20
N VAL A 76 5.76 12.64 -2.22
CA VAL A 76 5.95 11.38 -1.51
C VAL A 76 6.66 10.37 -2.40
N VAL A 77 7.71 9.75 -1.87
CA VAL A 77 8.59 8.85 -2.60
C VAL A 77 8.61 7.45 -2.00
N GLN A 78 8.91 6.46 -2.83
CA GLN A 78 9.31 5.13 -2.39
C GLN A 78 10.82 5.13 -2.11
N ILE A 79 11.21 4.42 -1.07
CA ILE A 79 12.62 4.23 -0.71
C ILE A 79 12.89 2.73 -0.73
N ASP A 80 13.75 2.29 -1.65
CA ASP A 80 14.23 0.92 -1.72
C ASP A 80 15.66 0.87 -1.16
N VAL A 81 15.90 -0.08 -0.26
CA VAL A 81 17.20 -0.27 0.36
C VAL A 81 17.72 -1.67 0.09
N LYS A 82 19.01 -1.75 -0.23
CA LYS A 82 19.75 -3.01 -0.18
C LYS A 82 20.51 -3.05 1.13
N THR A 83 20.44 -4.15 1.86
CA THR A 83 21.18 -4.37 3.11
C THR A 83 22.07 -5.60 2.96
N ARG A 84 23.15 -5.67 3.75
CA ARG A 84 23.98 -6.89 3.81
C ARG A 84 23.45 -7.80 4.91
N ILE A 85 23.04 -9.01 4.55
CA ILE A 85 22.67 -10.06 5.49
C ILE A 85 23.97 -10.71 5.98
N PRO A 86 24.25 -10.71 7.29
CA PRO A 86 25.38 -11.46 7.82
C PRO A 86 25.18 -12.96 7.55
N THR A 87 26.05 -13.55 6.74
CA THR A 87 26.07 -15.00 6.56
C THR A 87 26.42 -15.65 7.91
N PRO A 88 25.63 -16.61 8.42
CA PRO A 88 26.00 -17.35 9.62
C PRO A 88 27.36 -18.00 9.40
N GLN A 89 28.36 -17.60 10.18
CA GLN A 89 29.65 -18.27 10.18
C GLN A 89 29.44 -19.72 10.63
N GLN A 90 30.13 -20.65 9.97
CA GLN A 90 30.28 -22.01 10.48
C GLN A 90 30.72 -21.92 11.94
N GLY A 91 29.90 -22.47 12.82
CA GLY A 91 30.06 -22.36 14.26
C GLY A 91 29.69 -23.67 14.93
N PHE A 92 30.09 -23.78 16.19
CA PHE A 92 29.70 -24.91 17.03
C PHE A 92 28.60 -24.46 17.99
N ILE A 93 27.50 -25.20 18.06
CA ILE A 93 26.54 -25.03 19.16
C ILE A 93 27.02 -25.89 20.32
N GLN A 94 27.16 -25.32 21.51
CA GLN A 94 27.35 -26.10 22.72
C GLN A 94 25.99 -26.61 23.20
N ILE A 95 25.79 -27.93 23.17
CA ILE A 95 24.61 -28.56 23.74
C ILE A 95 25.00 -29.15 25.10
N PRO A 96 24.33 -28.77 26.20
CA PRO A 96 24.59 -29.33 27.52
C PRO A 96 24.49 -30.86 27.50
N GLY A 97 25.57 -31.55 27.89
CA GLY A 97 25.66 -33.01 27.92
C GLY A 97 26.06 -33.70 26.60
N LEU A 98 26.09 -32.98 25.46
CA LEU A 98 26.46 -33.53 24.14
C LEU A 98 27.71 -32.87 23.52
N GLY A 99 28.22 -31.79 24.12
CA GLY A 99 29.41 -31.10 23.65
C GLY A 99 29.14 -30.17 22.47
N ALA A 100 30.21 -29.76 21.79
CA ALA A 100 30.18 -28.85 20.64
C ALA A 100 29.77 -29.61 19.36
N VAL A 101 28.60 -29.30 18.81
CA VAL A 101 28.16 -29.85 17.52
C VAL A 101 28.38 -28.83 16.40
N PRO A 102 29.02 -29.22 15.28
CA PRO A 102 29.21 -28.33 14.15
C PRO A 102 27.86 -28.04 13.48
N VAL A 103 27.57 -26.76 13.27
CA VAL A 103 26.43 -26.33 12.44
C VAL A 103 26.93 -26.15 11.02
N GLN A 104 26.59 -27.11 10.16
CA GLN A 104 26.71 -26.92 8.73
C GLN A 104 25.45 -26.17 8.25
N PRO A 105 25.56 -24.98 7.65
CA PRO A 105 24.40 -24.36 7.00
C PRO A 105 23.89 -25.28 5.89
N PRO A 106 22.56 -25.43 5.73
CA PRO A 106 22.00 -26.30 4.68
C PRO A 106 22.41 -25.77 3.30
N GLY A 107 23.07 -26.60 2.49
CA GLY A 107 23.42 -26.27 1.09
C GLY A 107 24.92 -26.14 0.73
N GLY A 108 25.84 -26.52 1.62
CA GLY A 108 27.29 -26.34 1.41
C GLY A 108 27.99 -27.36 0.49
N GLN A 109 27.55 -27.52 -0.75
CA GLN A 109 28.36 -28.09 -1.85
C GLN A 109 28.06 -27.30 -3.13
N GLY A 110 28.87 -26.27 -3.38
CA GLY A 110 28.86 -25.48 -4.60
C GLY A 110 30.16 -24.69 -4.67
N GLU A 111 30.93 -24.93 -5.72
CA GLU A 111 32.18 -24.27 -6.08
C GLU A 111 32.04 -22.74 -6.17
N GLY A 112 33.19 -22.06 -6.04
CA GLY A 112 33.28 -20.64 -5.76
C GLY A 112 32.57 -19.74 -6.75
N GLU A 113 31.71 -18.87 -6.20
CA GLU A 113 31.33 -17.59 -6.78
C GLU A 113 31.34 -16.60 -5.60
N ASP A 114 32.31 -15.70 -5.64
CA ASP A 114 32.32 -14.34 -5.13
C ASP A 114 31.74 -14.10 -3.71
N GLY A 115 32.62 -13.73 -2.78
CA GLY A 115 32.33 -13.42 -1.37
C GLY A 115 31.47 -12.16 -1.12
N GLU A 116 30.48 -11.89 -1.96
CA GLU A 116 29.42 -10.93 -1.67
C GLU A 116 28.41 -11.62 -0.73
N GLY A 117 28.53 -11.33 0.58
CA GLY A 117 27.55 -11.79 1.57
C GLY A 117 26.11 -11.53 1.09
N ALA A 118 25.20 -12.44 1.42
CA ALA A 118 23.81 -12.37 0.97
C ALA A 118 23.22 -10.97 1.18
N THR A 119 22.47 -10.44 0.23
CA THR A 119 21.84 -9.12 0.34
C THR A 119 20.34 -9.25 0.63
N GLY A 120 19.84 -8.36 1.48
CA GLY A 120 18.42 -8.20 1.78
C GLY A 120 17.86 -7.00 1.03
N LEU A 121 16.58 -7.08 0.68
CA LEU A 121 15.83 -5.95 0.13
C LEU A 121 14.84 -5.45 1.18
N GLY A 122 14.82 -4.13 1.37
CA GLY A 122 13.84 -3.43 2.19
C GLY A 122 13.16 -2.33 1.38
N ALA A 123 11.94 -1.98 1.75
CA ALA A 123 11.19 -0.90 1.14
C ALA A 123 10.52 -0.04 2.22
N GLY A 124 10.42 1.25 1.94
CA GLY A 124 9.83 2.25 2.82
C GLY A 124 9.29 3.44 2.05
N SER A 125 8.99 4.51 2.77
CA SER A 125 8.50 5.76 2.18
C SER A 125 9.20 6.95 2.80
N GLY A 126 9.21 8.05 2.06
CA GLY A 126 9.65 9.35 2.55
C GLY A 126 8.96 10.45 1.77
N PHE A 127 9.30 11.70 2.08
CA PHE A 127 8.81 12.85 1.32
C PHE A 127 9.85 13.95 1.24
N PHE A 128 9.83 14.69 0.13
CA PHE A 128 10.66 15.86 -0.05
C PHE A 128 10.25 16.99 0.90
N ILE A 129 11.25 17.61 1.53
CA ILE A 129 11.09 18.79 2.40
C ILE A 129 11.66 20.06 1.77
N SER A 130 12.32 19.94 0.61
CA SER A 130 12.87 21.06 -0.14
C SER A 130 12.98 20.75 -1.63
N ALA A 131 12.96 21.79 -2.45
CA ALA A 131 13.05 21.67 -3.90
C ALA A 131 14.41 21.17 -4.40
N ASP A 132 15.47 21.25 -3.59
CA ASP A 132 16.81 20.78 -3.95
C ASP A 132 17.07 19.31 -3.57
N GLY A 133 16.05 18.58 -3.11
CA GLY A 133 16.08 17.11 -3.03
C GLY A 133 16.38 16.52 -1.65
N TYR A 134 16.16 17.28 -0.56
CA TYR A 134 16.19 16.70 0.78
C TYR A 134 14.89 15.95 1.07
N ILE A 135 15.01 14.74 1.62
CA ILE A 135 13.92 13.82 1.91
C ILE A 135 13.99 13.40 3.37
N VAL A 136 12.86 13.39 4.05
CA VAL A 136 12.72 12.82 5.40
C VAL A 136 12.13 11.41 5.31
N THR A 137 12.66 10.49 6.10
CA THR A 137 12.17 9.11 6.27
C THR A 137 12.47 8.60 7.68
N ASN A 138 12.10 7.36 7.97
CA ASN A 138 12.46 6.71 9.23
C ASN A 138 13.92 6.23 9.23
N ASN A 139 14.57 6.30 10.38
CA ASN A 139 15.93 5.81 10.54
C ASN A 139 16.02 4.30 10.27
N HIS A 140 15.09 3.50 10.79
CA HIS A 140 15.09 2.06 10.60
C HIS A 140 14.99 1.62 9.13
N VAL A 141 14.49 2.48 8.24
CA VAL A 141 14.44 2.20 6.80
C VAL A 141 15.85 2.23 6.19
N VAL A 142 16.71 3.13 6.68
CA VAL A 142 18.02 3.42 6.05
C VAL A 142 19.23 3.06 6.92
N ALA A 143 19.02 2.48 8.10
CA ALA A 143 20.07 2.24 9.10
C ALA A 143 21.22 1.36 8.58
N ASP A 144 20.88 0.24 7.94
CA ASP A 144 21.82 -0.78 7.46
C ASP A 144 21.92 -0.85 5.92
N ALA A 145 21.46 0.21 5.26
CA ALA A 145 21.44 0.26 3.80
C ALA A 145 22.85 0.44 3.23
N ILE A 146 23.27 -0.50 2.37
CA ILE A 146 24.48 -0.38 1.54
C ILE A 146 24.21 0.49 0.30
N GLU A 147 22.96 0.50 -0.17
CA GLU A 147 22.50 1.29 -1.30
C GLU A 147 21.07 1.76 -1.00
N ILE A 148 20.78 3.01 -1.32
CA ILE A 148 19.46 3.62 -1.18
C ILE A 148 19.04 4.13 -2.56
N SER A 149 17.94 3.60 -3.08
CA SER A 149 17.29 4.07 -4.29
C SER A 149 15.96 4.73 -3.92
N VAL A 150 15.69 5.89 -4.52
CA VAL A 150 14.45 6.64 -4.32
C VAL A 150 13.69 6.65 -5.63
N LYS A 151 12.43 6.24 -5.57
CA LYS A 151 11.53 6.26 -6.73
C LYS A 151 10.45 7.31 -6.55
N LEU A 152 10.40 8.24 -7.50
CA LEU A 152 9.51 9.39 -7.53
C LEU A 152 8.13 9.01 -8.10
N ALA A 153 7.13 9.86 -7.85
CA ALA A 153 5.78 9.67 -8.38
C ALA A 153 5.70 9.70 -9.91
N ASP A 154 6.67 10.35 -10.59
CA ASP A 154 6.80 10.37 -12.05
C ASP A 154 7.51 9.12 -12.62
N GLY A 155 7.92 8.19 -11.76
CA GLY A 155 8.59 6.95 -12.13
C GLY A 155 10.11 7.05 -12.25
N ARG A 156 10.72 8.23 -12.06
CA ARG A 156 12.19 8.35 -12.00
C ARG A 156 12.74 7.63 -10.78
N GLU A 157 13.88 6.97 -10.96
CA GLU A 157 14.66 6.34 -9.90
C GLU A 157 15.99 7.07 -9.74
N MET A 158 16.38 7.32 -8.49
CA MET A 158 17.52 8.15 -8.14
C MET A 158 18.27 7.57 -6.95
N THR A 159 19.59 7.50 -7.02
CA THR A 159 20.40 7.12 -5.86
C THR A 159 20.39 8.25 -4.82
N ALA A 160 20.20 7.88 -3.56
CA ALA A 160 20.24 8.81 -2.44
C ALA A 160 21.44 8.56 -1.53
N ARG A 161 21.89 9.62 -0.87
CA ARG A 161 22.89 9.57 0.20
C ARG A 161 22.26 9.97 1.53
N VAL A 162 22.71 9.35 2.61
CA VAL A 162 22.34 9.76 3.97
C VAL A 162 23.04 11.07 4.30
N ILE A 163 22.26 12.06 4.77
CA ILE A 163 22.76 13.35 5.27
C ILE A 163 22.88 13.32 6.78
N GLY A 164 21.89 12.75 7.46
CA GLY A 164 21.86 12.66 8.92
C GLY A 164 20.83 11.64 9.40
N ARG A 165 21.04 11.09 10.59
CA ARG A 165 20.15 10.12 11.24
C ARG A 165 20.10 10.39 12.72
N ASP A 166 18.93 10.18 13.31
CA ASP A 166 18.68 10.19 14.74
C ASP A 166 17.96 8.90 15.13
N GLU A 167 18.68 8.03 15.82
CA GLU A 167 18.17 6.74 16.30
C GLU A 167 17.13 6.93 17.42
N SER A 168 17.24 8.00 18.21
CA SER A 168 16.36 8.23 19.37
C SER A 168 14.94 8.61 18.96
N THR A 169 14.78 9.31 17.85
CA THR A 169 13.48 9.71 17.28
C THR A 169 13.07 8.86 16.08
N ASP A 170 13.89 7.89 15.69
CA ASP A 170 13.73 7.08 14.47
C ASP A 170 13.56 7.94 13.19
N LEU A 171 14.34 9.01 13.06
CA LEU A 171 14.30 9.92 11.89
C LEU A 171 15.60 9.89 11.10
N ALA A 172 15.49 10.05 9.78
CA ALA A 172 16.63 10.23 8.90
C ALA A 172 16.34 11.25 7.80
N VAL A 173 17.40 11.97 7.41
CA VAL A 173 17.42 12.85 6.24
C VAL A 173 18.33 12.24 5.20
N ILE A 174 17.79 11.99 4.01
CA ILE A 174 18.54 11.57 2.82
C ILE A 174 18.45 12.66 1.74
N LYS A 175 19.35 12.61 0.77
CA LYS A 175 19.38 13.56 -0.35
C LYS A 175 19.59 12.85 -1.67
N VAL A 176 18.81 13.25 -2.67
CA VAL A 176 19.03 12.95 -4.09
C VAL A 176 19.57 14.21 -4.79
N ASP A 177 20.32 14.02 -5.88
CA ASP A 177 20.84 15.14 -6.65
C ASP A 177 19.81 15.62 -7.68
N GLY A 178 19.55 16.93 -7.73
CA GLY A 178 18.62 17.55 -8.66
C GLY A 178 18.03 18.85 -8.10
N SER A 179 17.04 19.38 -8.80
CA SER A 179 16.28 20.56 -8.41
C SER A 179 14.82 20.42 -8.81
N ASP A 180 14.00 21.38 -8.37
CA ASP A 180 12.60 21.54 -8.77
C ASP A 180 11.73 20.34 -8.38
N PHE A 181 12.07 19.69 -7.28
CA PHE A 181 11.24 18.63 -6.71
C PHE A 181 10.00 19.21 -6.03
N PRO A 182 8.81 18.61 -6.19
CA PRO A 182 7.67 18.92 -5.36
C PRO A 182 7.98 18.53 -3.91
N PHE A 183 7.68 19.42 -2.95
CA PHE A 183 7.97 19.21 -1.54
C PHE A 183 6.82 19.66 -0.67
N VAL A 184 6.76 19.12 0.56
CA VAL A 184 5.81 19.57 1.58
C VAL A 184 6.48 20.54 2.55
N SER A 185 5.69 21.44 3.12
CA SER A 185 6.12 22.34 4.19
C SER A 185 5.57 21.86 5.52
N PHE A 186 6.32 22.11 6.59
CA PHE A 186 5.87 21.84 7.95
C PHE A 186 4.93 22.94 8.42
N GLU A 187 3.89 22.54 9.14
CA GLU A 187 3.02 23.46 9.83
C GLU A 187 3.56 23.68 11.25
N GLU A 188 3.94 24.91 11.59
CA GLU A 188 4.59 25.23 12.87
C GLU A 188 3.62 25.76 13.93
N THR A 189 2.42 26.21 13.53
CA THR A 189 1.49 26.91 14.44
C THR A 189 0.26 26.08 14.80
N ALA A 190 -0.09 25.09 13.97
CA ALA A 190 -1.23 24.24 14.23
C ALA A 190 -1.06 23.44 15.51
N GLN A 191 -2.17 23.31 16.23
CA GLN A 191 -2.28 22.50 17.45
C GLN A 191 -3.36 21.45 17.22
N PRO A 192 -3.00 20.28 16.64
CA PRO A 192 -3.95 19.20 16.40
C PRO A 192 -4.56 18.72 17.71
N ARG A 193 -5.87 18.48 17.72
CA ARG A 193 -6.61 17.95 18.85
C ARG A 193 -6.96 16.50 18.60
N VAL A 194 -7.08 15.73 19.68
CA VAL A 194 -7.63 14.37 19.61
C VAL A 194 -9.03 14.42 18.96
N GLY A 195 -9.23 13.62 17.91
CA GLY A 195 -10.44 13.59 17.10
C GLY A 195 -10.38 14.43 15.81
N ASP A 196 -9.37 15.29 15.62
CA ASP A 196 -9.19 16.00 14.35
C ASP A 196 -8.86 14.99 13.23
N TRP A 197 -9.41 15.21 12.04
CA TRP A 197 -9.17 14.37 10.86
C TRP A 197 -7.71 14.44 10.40
N VAL A 198 -7.15 13.29 10.05
CA VAL A 198 -5.80 13.17 9.47
C VAL A 198 -5.79 12.23 8.28
N ILE A 199 -4.82 12.42 7.40
CA ILE A 199 -4.53 11.55 6.29
C ILE A 199 -3.05 11.16 6.35
N ALA A 200 -2.77 9.86 6.37
CA ALA A 200 -1.43 9.32 6.21
C ALA A 200 -1.21 8.98 4.73
N VAL A 201 -0.13 9.49 4.15
CA VAL A 201 0.25 9.23 2.76
C VAL A 201 1.61 8.56 2.73
N GLY A 202 1.74 7.47 1.98
CA GLY A 202 2.99 6.73 1.79
C GLY A 202 3.08 6.14 0.39
N ASN A 203 4.23 5.60 0.01
CA ASN A 203 4.45 4.96 -1.29
C ASN A 203 5.43 3.77 -1.20
N PRO A 204 5.17 2.73 -0.41
CA PRO A 204 6.14 1.64 -0.22
C PRO A 204 6.31 0.69 -1.42
N PHE A 205 5.51 0.84 -2.50
CA PHE A 205 5.52 -0.08 -3.65
C PHE A 205 5.45 0.61 -5.02
N GLY A 206 5.49 1.96 -5.06
CA GLY A 206 5.53 2.69 -6.34
C GLY A 206 4.22 2.64 -7.13
N LEU A 207 3.11 2.26 -6.50
CA LEU A 207 1.79 2.09 -7.14
C LEU A 207 0.99 3.41 -7.23
N GLY A 208 1.66 4.56 -7.22
CA GLY A 208 1.01 5.88 -7.20
C GLY A 208 0.66 6.41 -5.80
N GLY A 209 1.23 5.81 -4.76
CA GLY A 209 1.00 6.18 -3.36
C GLY A 209 -0.29 5.60 -2.78
N THR A 210 -0.26 5.32 -1.48
CA THR A 210 -1.41 4.87 -0.68
C THR A 210 -1.78 5.98 0.29
N ALA A 211 -3.08 6.20 0.46
CA ALA A 211 -3.60 7.10 1.48
C ALA A 211 -4.47 6.33 2.47
N THR A 212 -4.37 6.68 3.75
CA THR A 212 -5.24 6.16 4.81
C THR A 212 -5.76 7.34 5.63
N ALA A 213 -7.08 7.48 5.69
CA ALA A 213 -7.72 8.50 6.51
C ALA A 213 -8.00 7.97 7.92
N GLY A 214 -7.89 8.85 8.91
CA GLY A 214 -8.16 8.54 10.31
C GLY A 214 -8.37 9.81 11.11
N ILE A 215 -8.21 9.69 12.43
CA ILE A 215 -8.25 10.81 13.36
C ILE A 215 -6.98 10.83 14.21
N VAL A 216 -6.66 11.98 14.79
CA VAL A 216 -5.67 12.05 15.87
C VAL A 216 -6.21 11.22 17.05
N SER A 217 -5.61 10.07 17.30
CA SER A 217 -6.07 9.15 18.36
C SER A 217 -5.61 9.57 19.76
N ALA A 218 -4.42 10.17 19.86
CA ALA A 218 -3.81 10.62 21.12
C ALA A 218 -2.76 11.71 20.83
N GLN A 219 -2.43 12.51 21.85
CA GLN A 219 -1.34 13.48 21.79
C GLN A 219 -0.24 13.07 22.77
N GLY A 220 0.97 12.86 22.23
CA GLY A 220 2.18 12.62 23.01
C GLY A 220 2.78 13.94 23.50
N ARG A 221 3.49 13.87 24.62
CA ARG A 221 4.13 15.00 25.32
C ARG A 221 5.45 15.40 24.67
#